data_AF-A0A7C4B5X4-F1
#
_entry.id   AF-A0A7C4B5X4-F1
#
_cell.length_a   1.000
_cell.length_b   1.000
_cell.length_c   1.000
_cell.angle_alpha   90.00
_cell.angle_beta   90.00
_cell.angle_gamma   90.00
#
_symmetry.space_group_name_H-M   'P 1'
#
loop_
_entity.id
_entity.type
_entity.pdbx_description
1 polymer ?
#
loop_
_entity_poly.entity_id
_entity_poly.type
_entity_poly.pdbx_seq_one_letter_code
_entity_poly.pdbx_strand_id
1 'polypeptide(L)'
;MSLENILNDKSVRIIAQLLNRFIDRDNNIYRFDVIDSVKRARNPEELLDAIYRALREVPSLTRATGREVLVPSADDIAKVVDIARRGRDNLNMIKNIIACYALSYYVHVG
;
A
#
# COMPACT_ATOMS: atom_id res chain seq x y z
N MET A 1 9.67 -5.13 -17.10
CA MET A 1 10.04 -5.71 -15.78
C MET A 1 9.22 -6.98 -15.62
N SER A 2 9.79 -8.08 -15.13
CA SER A 2 9.00 -9.31 -14.93
C SER A 2 8.03 -9.15 -13.75
N LEU A 3 6.94 -9.91 -13.76
CA LEU A 3 5.99 -10.02 -12.64
C LEU A 3 6.71 -10.45 -11.36
N GLU A 4 7.61 -11.42 -11.46
CA GLU A 4 8.42 -11.93 -10.35
C GLU A 4 9.25 -10.83 -9.67
N ASN A 5 9.85 -9.92 -10.46
CA ASN A 5 10.61 -8.81 -9.91
C ASN A 5 9.74 -7.86 -9.09
N ILE A 6 8.49 -7.62 -9.51
CA ILE A 6 7.56 -6.72 -8.80
C ILE A 6 7.02 -7.39 -7.54
N LEU A 7 6.72 -8.70 -7.58
CA LEU A 7 6.27 -9.48 -6.41
C LEU A 7 7.33 -9.56 -5.31
N ASN A 8 8.61 -9.63 -5.70
CA ASN A 8 9.73 -9.69 -4.78
C ASN A 8 10.31 -8.31 -4.43
N ASP A 9 9.72 -7.22 -4.94
CA ASP A 9 10.20 -5.88 -4.63
C ASP A 9 9.87 -5.51 -3.18
N LYS A 10 10.92 -5.20 -2.41
CA LYS A 10 10.80 -4.78 -1.01
C LYS A 10 9.88 -3.56 -0.85
N SER A 11 9.99 -2.58 -1.74
CA SER A 11 9.23 -1.33 -1.63
C SER A 11 7.73 -1.58 -1.84
N VAL A 12 7.36 -2.46 -2.77
CA VAL A 12 5.97 -2.90 -2.98
C VAL A 12 5.40 -3.53 -1.71
N ARG A 13 6.18 -4.39 -1.03
CA ARG A 13 5.78 -5.04 0.23
C ARG A 13 5.62 -4.03 1.37
N ILE A 14 6.50 -3.05 1.49
CA ILE A 14 6.40 -2.02 2.52
C ILE A 14 5.13 -1.17 2.33
N ILE A 15 4.80 -0.76 1.10
CA ILE A 15 3.54 -0.05 0.83
C ILE A 15 2.34 -0.92 1.20
N ALA A 16 2.35 -2.20 0.83
CA ALA A 16 1.28 -3.11 1.21
C ALA A 16 1.14 -3.28 2.73
N GLN A 17 2.25 -3.33 3.46
CA GLN A 17 2.26 -3.42 4.93
C GLN A 17 1.72 -2.14 5.59
N LEU A 18 2.06 -0.96 5.06
CA LEU A 18 1.43 0.30 5.48
C LEU A 18 -0.08 0.22 5.34
N LEU A 19 -0.57 -0.20 4.16
CA LEU A 19 -2.01 -0.28 3.89
C LEU A 19 -2.71 -1.35 4.72
N ASN A 20 -2.03 -2.46 5.03
CA ASN A 20 -2.57 -3.51 5.88
C ASN A 20 -2.95 -3.00 7.28
N ARG A 21 -2.23 -2.00 7.82
CA ARG A 21 -2.53 -1.42 9.14
C ARG A 21 -3.89 -0.72 9.21
N PHE A 22 -4.48 -0.39 8.07
CA PHE A 22 -5.83 0.15 7.97
C PHE A 22 -6.93 -0.91 8.14
N ILE A 23 -6.54 -2.17 8.38
CA ILE A 23 -7.43 -3.25 8.77
C ILE A 23 -6.91 -3.86 10.08
N ASP A 24 -7.59 -3.56 11.19
CA ASP A 24 -7.24 -4.05 12.52
C ASP A 24 -8.50 -4.54 13.24
N ARG A 25 -8.64 -5.86 13.41
CA ARG A 25 -9.81 -6.46 14.08
C ARG A 25 -9.87 -6.10 15.55
N ASP A 26 -8.73 -6.10 16.23
CA ASP A 26 -8.67 -5.92 17.69
C ASP A 26 -9.15 -4.51 18.07
N ASN A 27 -8.92 -3.54 17.18
CA ASN A 27 -9.32 -2.15 17.33
C ASN A 27 -10.58 -1.77 16.52
N ASN A 28 -11.28 -2.74 15.92
CA ASN A 28 -12.47 -2.53 15.06
C ASN A 28 -12.25 -1.52 13.91
N ILE A 29 -11.09 -1.54 13.26
CA ILE A 29 -10.74 -0.67 12.14
C ILE A 29 -10.84 -1.47 10.83
N TYR A 30 -11.70 -1.02 9.91
CA TYR A 30 -11.92 -1.67 8.62
C TYR A 30 -11.94 -0.64 7.48
N ARG A 31 -10.81 0.03 7.26
CA ARG A 31 -10.66 1.12 6.30
C ARG A 31 -10.28 0.60 4.91
N PHE A 32 -11.14 -0.25 4.35
CA PHE A 32 -10.97 -0.80 2.99
C PHE A 32 -10.98 0.28 1.90
N ASP A 33 -11.58 1.45 2.17
CA ASP A 33 -11.56 2.63 1.30
C ASP A 33 -10.14 3.10 0.98
N VAL A 34 -9.20 2.96 1.93
CA VAL A 34 -7.80 3.35 1.74
C VAL A 34 -7.12 2.41 0.74
N ILE A 35 -7.35 1.10 0.85
CA ILE A 35 -6.81 0.10 -0.10
C ILE A 35 -7.45 0.25 -1.48
N ASP A 36 -8.76 0.47 -1.51
CA ASP A 36 -9.51 0.69 -2.75
C ASP A 36 -9.04 1.93 -3.50
N SER A 37 -8.61 2.99 -2.80
CA SER A 37 -8.05 4.19 -3.43
C SER A 37 -6.81 3.87 -4.28
N VAL A 38 -5.91 3.01 -3.76
CA VAL A 38 -4.72 2.53 -4.47
C VAL A 38 -5.13 1.67 -5.68
N LYS A 39 -6.06 0.73 -5.49
CA LYS A 39 -6.55 -0.14 -6.58
C LYS A 39 -7.20 0.65 -7.72
N ARG A 40 -7.88 1.75 -7.40
CA ARG A 40 -8.63 2.57 -8.36
C ARG A 40 -7.77 3.56 -9.12
N ALA A 41 -6.51 3.77 -8.72
CA ALA A 41 -5.58 4.66 -9.41
C ALA A 41 -5.50 4.36 -10.92
N ARG A 42 -5.69 5.40 -11.73
CA ARG A 42 -5.73 5.35 -13.20
C ARG A 42 -4.44 5.81 -13.85
N ASN A 43 -3.61 6.53 -13.12
CA ASN A 43 -2.29 7.01 -13.51
C ASN A 43 -1.34 6.97 -12.30
N PRO A 44 -0.02 7.12 -12.51
CA PRO A 44 0.97 7.12 -11.43
C PRO A 44 0.78 8.24 -10.39
N GLU A 45 0.27 9.39 -10.80
CA GLU A 45 0.00 10.53 -9.92
C GLU A 45 -1.14 10.22 -8.94
N GLU A 46 -2.24 9.60 -9.41
CA GLU A 46 -3.32 9.10 -8.56
C GLU A 46 -2.84 8.01 -7.59
N LEU A 47 -1.91 7.15 -8.03
CA LEU A 47 -1.28 6.16 -7.15
C LEU A 47 -0.47 6.84 -6.04
N LEU A 48 0.33 7.84 -6.38
CA LEU A 48 1.09 8.64 -5.41
C LEU A 48 0.16 9.37 -4.44
N ASP A 49 -0.91 9.99 -4.92
CA ASP A 49 -1.90 10.67 -4.10
C ASP A 49 -2.59 9.70 -3.12
N ALA A 50 -2.92 8.49 -3.56
CA ALA A 50 -3.49 7.45 -2.70
C ALA A 50 -2.51 7.06 -1.58
N ILE A 51 -1.23 6.86 -1.91
CA ILE A 51 -0.17 6.57 -0.93
C ILE A 51 0.01 7.73 0.05
N TYR A 52 0.03 8.97 -0.44
CA TYR A 52 0.13 10.17 0.39
C TYR A 52 -1.03 10.28 1.40
N ARG A 53 -2.26 10.02 0.96
CA ARG A 53 -3.44 10.04 1.85
C ARG A 53 -3.32 8.98 2.94
N ALA A 54 -2.90 7.75 2.60
CA ALA A 54 -2.65 6.70 3.59
C ALA A 54 -1.58 7.14 4.61
N LEU A 55 -0.46 7.71 4.15
CA LEU A 55 0.60 8.22 5.03
C LEU A 55 0.11 9.31 5.98
N ARG A 56 -0.73 10.22 5.49
CA ARG A 56 -1.28 11.32 6.31
C ARG A 56 -2.16 10.81 7.46
N GLU A 57 -2.79 9.65 7.31
CA GLU A 57 -3.64 9.06 8.35
C GLU A 57 -2.86 8.28 9.41
N VAL A 58 -1.58 7.96 9.18
CA VAL A 58 -0.72 7.17 10.08
C VAL A 58 -0.71 7.70 11.53
N PRO A 59 -0.57 9.01 11.81
CA PRO A 59 -0.56 9.50 13.19
C PRO A 59 -1.91 9.30 13.91
N SER A 60 -3.02 9.31 13.18
CA SER A 60 -4.34 9.02 13.75
C SER A 60 -4.50 7.53 14.03
N LEU A 61 -4.06 6.68 13.09
CA LEU A 61 -4.10 5.24 13.22
C LEU A 61 -3.23 4.73 14.37
N THR A 62 -2.03 5.27 14.52
CA THR A 62 -1.09 4.93 15.60
C THR A 62 -1.69 5.28 16.97
N ARG A 63 -2.35 6.44 17.11
CA ARG A 63 -3.06 6.82 18.34
C ARG A 63 -4.25 5.92 18.65
N ALA A 64 -4.98 5.49 17.63
CA ALA A 64 -6.17 4.65 17.80
C ALA A 64 -5.82 3.20 18.19
N THR A 65 -4.70 2.67 17.67
CA THR A 65 -4.33 1.25 17.84
C THR A 65 -3.22 1.04 18.88
N GLY A 66 -2.46 2.07 19.22
CA GLY A 66 -1.24 1.96 20.03
C GLY A 66 -0.11 1.18 19.34
N ARG A 67 -0.27 0.81 18.06
CA ARG A 67 0.70 0.01 17.30
C ARG A 67 1.52 0.90 16.39
N GLU A 68 2.82 0.63 16.31
CA GLU A 68 3.67 1.26 15.32
C GLU A 68 3.27 0.83 13.91
N VAL A 69 3.19 1.82 13.02
CA VAL A 69 2.94 1.63 11.60
C VAL A 69 4.28 1.76 10.87
N LEU A 70 4.60 0.77 10.04
CA LEU A 70 5.76 0.85 9.17
C LEU A 70 5.53 1.95 8.13
N VAL A 71 6.37 2.98 8.17
CA VAL A 71 6.31 4.09 7.22
C VAL A 71 7.31 3.83 6.09
N PRO A 72 6.88 3.76 4.81
CA PRO A 72 7.79 3.67 3.67
C PRO A 72 8.73 4.89 3.60
N SER A 73 9.97 4.64 3.18
CA SER A 73 10.92 5.71 2.90
C SER A 73 10.55 6.46 1.61
N ALA A 74 11.15 7.64 1.42
CA ALA A 74 11.01 8.38 0.16
C ALA A 74 11.46 7.53 -1.05
N ASP A 75 12.51 6.72 -0.90
CA ASP A 75 13.01 5.83 -1.95
C ASP A 75 12.02 4.70 -2.26
N ASP A 76 11.34 4.16 -1.24
CA ASP A 76 10.30 3.14 -1.45
C ASP A 76 9.15 3.68 -2.29
N ILE A 77 8.69 4.90 -1.96
CA ILE A 77 7.62 5.58 -2.69
C ILE A 77 8.07 5.88 -4.12
N ALA A 78 9.27 6.46 -4.28
CA ALA A 78 9.82 6.82 -5.58
C ALA A 78 9.94 5.59 -6.50
N LYS A 79 10.40 4.46 -5.96
CA LYS A 79 10.52 3.21 -6.70
C LYS A 79 9.17 2.68 -7.19
N VAL A 80 8.15 2.68 -6.34
CA VAL A 80 6.79 2.23 -6.71
C VAL A 80 6.19 3.13 -7.79
N VAL A 81 6.36 4.44 -7.67
CA VAL A 81 5.89 5.41 -8.67
C VAL A 81 6.65 5.28 -9.99
N ASP A 82 7.97 5.08 -9.95
CA ASP A 82 8.79 4.86 -11.14
C ASP A 82 8.35 3.59 -11.90
N ILE A 83 8.11 2.48 -11.18
CA ILE A 83 7.56 1.26 -11.79
C ILE A 83 6.22 1.55 -12.48
N ALA A 84 5.32 2.28 -11.83
CA ALA A 84 4.03 2.65 -12.39
C ALA A 84 4.15 3.55 -13.64
N ARG A 85 5.14 4.45 -13.66
CA ARG A 85 5.40 5.37 -14.80
C ARG A 85 5.93 4.67 -16.06
N ARG A 86 6.53 3.50 -15.93
CA ARG A 86 7.06 2.73 -17.06
C ARG A 86 5.98 2.16 -18.00
N GLY A 87 4.70 2.23 -17.63
CA GLY A 87 3.59 1.87 -18.51
C GLY A 87 2.31 1.49 -17.78
N ARG A 88 1.19 1.54 -18.51
CA ARG A 88 -0.14 1.24 -17.97
C ARG A 88 -0.26 -0.17 -17.39
N ASP A 89 0.38 -1.15 -18.02
CA ASP A 89 0.37 -2.53 -17.53
C ASP A 89 1.14 -2.67 -16.22
N ASN A 90 2.27 -1.97 -16.07
CA ASN A 90 3.01 -1.95 -14.81
C ASN A 90 2.20 -1.28 -13.70
N LEU A 91 1.51 -0.16 -13.99
CA LEU A 91 0.60 0.48 -13.04
C LEU A 91 -0.50 -0.48 -12.59
N ASN A 92 -1.17 -1.16 -13.54
CA ASN A 92 -2.21 -2.12 -13.21
C ASN A 92 -1.68 -3.29 -12.38
N MET A 93 -0.49 -3.78 -12.72
CA MET A 93 0.14 -4.88 -12.01
C MET A 93 0.53 -4.47 -10.58
N ILE A 94 1.21 -3.35 -10.41
CA ILE A 94 1.70 -2.92 -9.09
C ILE A 94 0.55 -2.56 -8.14
N LYS A 95 -0.49 -1.87 -8.61
CA LYS A 95 -1.64 -1.53 -7.74
C LYS A 95 -2.41 -2.77 -7.31
N ASN A 96 -2.54 -3.77 -8.19
CA ASN A 96 -3.18 -5.03 -7.86
C ASN A 96 -2.35 -5.84 -6.86
N ILE A 97 -1.03 -5.92 -7.07
CA ILE A 97 -0.12 -6.61 -6.13
C ILE A 97 -0.16 -5.95 -4.75
N ILE A 98 -0.06 -4.61 -4.69
CA ILE A 98 -0.13 -3.86 -3.43
C ILE A 98 -1.46 -4.16 -2.71
N ALA A 99 -2.59 -4.09 -3.40
CA ALA A 99 -3.89 -4.35 -2.81
C ALA A 99 -4.03 -5.81 -2.34
N CYS A 100 -3.61 -6.78 -3.15
CA CYS A 100 -3.63 -8.20 -2.78
C CYS A 100 -2.75 -8.48 -1.56
N TYR A 101 -1.54 -7.93 -1.51
CA TYR A 101 -0.65 -8.08 -0.36
C TYR A 101 -1.23 -7.43 0.90
N ALA A 102 -1.76 -6.21 0.79
CA ALA A 102 -2.38 -5.53 1.92
C ALA A 102 -3.54 -6.35 2.53
N LEU A 103 -4.32 -7.03 1.68
CA LEU A 103 -5.42 -7.89 2.09
C LEU A 103 -4.98 -9.30 2.52
N SER A 104 -3.87 -9.82 2.01
CA SER A 104 -3.37 -11.15 2.40
C SER A 104 -2.66 -11.13 3.75
N TYR A 105 -1.94 -10.04 4.07
CA TYR A 105 -1.34 -9.88 5.40
C TYR A 105 -2.38 -9.86 6.52
N TYR A 106 -3.62 -9.45 6.23
CA TYR A 106 -4.74 -9.54 7.16
C TYR A 106 -5.11 -11.00 7.51
N VAL A 107 -4.80 -11.97 6.64
CA VAL A 107 -5.10 -13.38 6.86
C VAL A 107 -4.05 -14.07 7.74
N HIS A 108 -2.91 -13.43 8.04
CA HIS A 108 -1.81 -14.03 8.83
C HIS A 108 -1.65 -13.48 10.25
N VAL A 109 -2.72 -12.92 10.83
CA VAL A 109 -2.79 -12.69 12.27
C VAL A 109 -3.76 -13.73 12.85
N GLY A 110 -3.23 -14.92 13.11
CA GLY A 110 -3.85 -16.02 13.85
C GLY A 110 -2.90 -16.48 14.93
#